data_AF-A0A7R9YWF6-F1
#
_entry.id   AF-A0A7R9YWF6-F1
#
_cell.length_a   1.000
_cell.length_b   1.000
_cell.length_c   1.000
_cell.angle_alpha   90.00
_cell.angle_beta   90.00
_cell.angle_gamma   90.00
#
_symmetry.space_group_name_H-M   'P 1'
#
loop_
_entity.id
_entity.type
_entity.pdbx_description
1 polymer ?
#
loop_
_entity_poly.entity_id
_entity_poly.type
_entity_poly.pdbx_seq_one_letter_code
_entity_poly.pdbx_strand_id
1 'polypeptide(L)'
;AIEALGGGGGVLPKLNWSAPRDAAWMNGGTTKCLTPGDVYLLLKSSDFVAHDVLHAFDELAEDDEGDEEGDPAVVSEGNQEASEADGARGGGTGDEEGADEELYLVLRKWANLHPSMEFRCFVKNRTLLAISQRNHTQRYAHLTAPSGMRRVQSLLVDFYETYVRDRYEPSERGYVFDAYLDKSDRAWLIDFNVWGTRTDPLLFEWEELEAMEAPAMEAP
;
A
#
# COMPACT_ATOMS: atom_id res chain seq x y z
N ALA A 1 -1.13 22.34 -13.62
CA ALA A 1 -0.35 21.22 -13.02
C ALA A 1 0.00 20.15 -14.05
N ILE A 2 -0.97 19.59 -14.79
CA ILE A 2 -0.74 18.57 -15.82
C ILE A 2 0.30 19.01 -16.85
N GLU A 3 0.12 20.17 -17.49
CA GLU A 3 1.07 20.70 -18.47
C GLU A 3 2.44 21.02 -17.84
N ALA A 4 2.45 21.59 -16.63
CA ALA A 4 3.68 21.97 -15.94
C ALA A 4 4.56 20.77 -15.55
N LEU A 5 3.95 19.67 -15.10
CA LEU A 5 4.66 18.44 -14.68
C LEU A 5 4.91 17.48 -15.85
N GLY A 6 3.89 17.29 -16.68
CA GLY A 6 3.90 16.34 -17.78
C GLY A 6 4.55 16.89 -19.05
N GLY A 7 4.55 18.21 -19.26
CA GLY A 7 4.83 18.81 -20.57
C GLY A 7 3.77 18.33 -21.57
N GLY A 8 4.14 17.35 -22.42
CA GLY A 8 3.23 16.57 -23.27
C GLY A 8 3.25 15.05 -22.97
N GLY A 9 4.00 14.63 -21.95
CA GLY A 9 4.15 13.24 -21.53
C GLY A 9 3.00 12.73 -20.66
N GLY A 10 2.14 13.62 -20.16
CA GLY A 10 1.03 13.31 -19.26
C GLY A 10 1.44 13.09 -17.80
N VAL A 11 0.45 12.88 -16.95
CA VAL A 11 0.61 12.64 -15.51
C VAL A 11 -0.10 11.34 -15.09
N LEU A 12 0.32 10.79 -13.95
CA LEU A 12 -0.35 9.74 -13.22
C LEU A 12 -1.00 10.37 -11.98
N PRO A 13 -2.33 10.34 -11.84
CA PRO A 13 -2.99 10.78 -10.61
C PRO A 13 -2.90 9.69 -9.52
N LYS A 14 -2.90 10.11 -8.26
CA LYS A 14 -3.22 9.29 -7.09
C LYS A 14 -3.85 10.15 -5.99
N LEU A 15 -4.54 9.53 -5.05
CA LEU A 15 -4.87 10.17 -3.78
C LEU A 15 -3.73 9.94 -2.77
N ASN A 16 -4.01 10.08 -1.48
CA ASN A 16 -3.04 9.97 -0.40
C ASN A 16 -2.26 8.64 -0.50
N TRP A 17 -2.95 7.52 -0.76
CA TRP A 17 -2.34 6.19 -0.70
C TRP A 17 -2.32 5.48 -2.05
N SER A 18 -3.40 5.53 -2.82
CA SER A 18 -3.63 4.67 -3.97
C SER A 18 -3.67 5.39 -5.31
N ALA A 19 -3.01 4.79 -6.31
CA ALA A 19 -3.13 5.17 -7.71
C ALA A 19 -4.21 4.30 -8.40
N PRO A 20 -5.01 4.84 -9.33
CA PRO A 20 -6.13 4.15 -9.97
C PRO A 20 -5.66 3.18 -11.07
N ARG A 21 -4.78 2.24 -10.72
CA ARG A 21 -4.20 1.28 -11.67
C ARG A 21 -5.22 0.24 -12.14
N ASP A 22 -6.13 -0.13 -11.25
CA ASP A 22 -7.30 -0.98 -11.49
C ASP A 22 -8.29 -0.36 -12.49
N ALA A 23 -8.36 0.96 -12.59
CA ALA A 23 -9.24 1.67 -13.53
C ALA A 23 -8.61 1.97 -14.90
N ALA A 24 -7.38 1.51 -15.16
CA ALA A 24 -6.66 1.84 -16.41
C ALA A 24 -7.45 1.47 -17.68
N TRP A 25 -8.30 0.43 -17.61
CA TRP A 25 -9.17 0.01 -18.71
C TRP A 25 -10.16 1.10 -19.16
N MET A 26 -10.55 2.02 -18.27
CA MET A 26 -11.44 3.15 -18.59
C MET A 26 -10.75 4.21 -19.46
N ASN A 27 -9.42 4.26 -19.45
CA ASN A 27 -8.62 5.25 -20.17
C ASN A 27 -7.72 4.57 -21.20
N GLY A 28 -8.30 3.72 -22.05
CA GLY A 28 -7.58 3.05 -23.14
C GLY A 28 -6.47 2.11 -22.68
N GLY A 29 -6.59 1.54 -21.48
CA GLY A 29 -5.58 0.65 -20.89
C GLY A 29 -4.37 1.36 -20.30
N THR A 30 -4.43 2.67 -20.06
CA THR A 30 -3.32 3.43 -19.47
C THR A 30 -3.75 4.35 -18.34
N THR A 31 -2.87 4.50 -17.35
CA THR A 31 -3.02 5.48 -16.27
C THR A 31 -2.49 6.88 -16.64
N LYS A 32 -2.07 7.08 -17.89
CA LYS A 32 -1.60 8.36 -18.41
C LYS A 32 -2.76 9.32 -18.63
N CYS A 33 -2.77 10.43 -17.90
CA CYS A 33 -3.72 11.52 -18.08
C CYS A 33 -3.06 12.69 -18.83
N LEU A 34 -3.72 13.16 -19.88
CA LEU A 34 -3.37 14.36 -20.64
C LEU A 34 -4.32 15.53 -20.32
N THR A 35 -5.53 15.22 -19.88
CA THR A 35 -6.54 16.22 -19.53
C THR A 35 -7.05 16.04 -18.09
N PRO A 36 -7.65 17.08 -17.49
CA PRO A 36 -8.38 16.92 -16.22
C PRO A 36 -9.50 15.88 -16.32
N GLY A 37 -10.14 15.75 -17.50
CA GLY A 37 -11.17 14.75 -17.73
C GLY A 37 -10.65 13.32 -17.52
N ASP A 38 -9.45 13.02 -18.03
CA ASP A 38 -8.80 11.71 -17.85
C ASP A 38 -8.54 11.43 -16.36
N VAL A 39 -8.13 12.46 -15.61
CA VAL A 39 -7.89 12.35 -14.16
C VAL A 39 -9.19 12.00 -13.44
N TYR A 40 -10.26 12.75 -13.69
CA TYR A 40 -11.55 12.48 -13.06
C TYR A 40 -12.11 11.11 -13.45
N LEU A 41 -11.94 10.70 -14.71
CA LEU A 41 -12.39 9.41 -15.20
C LEU A 41 -11.72 8.26 -14.44
N LEU A 42 -10.39 8.28 -14.32
CA LEU A 42 -9.66 7.23 -13.62
C LEU A 42 -10.00 7.20 -12.12
N LEU A 43 -9.98 8.36 -11.46
CA LEU A 43 -10.24 8.42 -10.02
C LEU A 43 -11.65 7.95 -9.67
N LYS A 44 -12.66 8.32 -10.45
CA LYS A 44 -14.06 7.92 -10.21
C LYS A 44 -14.37 6.47 -10.55
N SER A 45 -13.49 5.78 -11.28
CA SER A 45 -13.70 4.41 -11.74
C SER A 45 -12.78 3.41 -11.05
N SER A 46 -12.05 3.83 -10.03
CA SER A 46 -11.10 2.99 -9.29
C SER A 46 -11.67 2.60 -7.94
N ASP A 47 -11.69 1.30 -7.68
CA ASP A 47 -12.03 0.73 -6.38
C ASP A 47 -10.93 1.04 -5.37
N PHE A 48 -9.66 1.09 -5.79
CA PHE A 48 -8.56 1.50 -4.91
C PHE A 48 -8.72 2.95 -4.42
N VAL A 49 -9.14 3.85 -5.31
CA VAL A 49 -9.41 5.25 -4.93
C VAL A 49 -10.67 5.36 -4.08
N ALA A 50 -11.70 4.55 -4.34
CA ALA A 50 -12.88 4.51 -3.48
C ALA A 50 -12.52 4.04 -2.06
N HIS A 51 -11.66 3.03 -1.94
CA HIS A 51 -11.15 2.56 -0.65
C HIS A 51 -10.37 3.64 0.09
N ASP A 52 -9.49 4.38 -0.58
CA ASP A 52 -8.80 5.53 0.02
C ASP A 52 -9.78 6.55 0.63
N VAL A 53 -10.95 6.77 0.01
CA VAL A 53 -11.91 7.78 0.47
C VAL A 53 -12.80 7.26 1.61
N LEU A 54 -13.11 5.96 1.62
CA LEU A 54 -14.16 5.39 2.48
C LEU A 54 -13.63 4.49 3.60
N HIS A 55 -12.45 3.89 3.42
CA HIS A 55 -11.98 2.74 4.20
C HIS A 55 -10.50 2.85 4.59
N ALA A 56 -9.87 4.01 4.41
CA ALA A 56 -8.44 4.21 4.64
C ALA A 56 -8.00 3.96 6.08
N PHE A 57 -8.91 3.94 7.05
CA PHE A 57 -8.59 3.81 8.47
C PHE A 57 -9.34 2.70 9.19
N ASP A 58 -10.15 1.91 8.49
CA ASP A 58 -10.99 0.86 9.08
C ASP A 58 -10.19 -0.11 9.97
N GLU A 59 -8.96 -0.46 9.58
CA GLU A 59 -8.08 -1.38 10.33
C GLU A 59 -7.38 -0.75 11.53
N LEU A 60 -7.42 0.59 11.70
CA LEU A 60 -6.88 1.22 12.90
C LEU A 60 -7.82 1.08 14.10
N ALA A 61 -9.12 0.91 13.86
CA ALA A 61 -10.12 0.78 14.91
C ALA A 61 -10.05 -0.56 15.64
N GLU A 62 -9.45 -1.59 15.03
CA GLU A 62 -9.33 -2.93 15.61
C GLU A 62 -8.20 -3.05 16.65
N ASP A 63 -7.25 -2.10 16.69
CA ASP A 63 -6.16 -2.06 17.68
C ASP A 63 -6.60 -1.40 19.03
N ASP A 64 -7.79 -0.78 19.10
CA ASP A 64 -8.31 -0.09 20.30
C ASP A 64 -9.22 -0.97 21.19
N GLU A 65 -9.61 -2.16 20.74
CA GLU A 65 -10.26 -3.17 21.59
C GLU A 65 -9.21 -3.93 22.41
N GLY A 66 -8.52 -3.20 23.29
CA GLY A 66 -7.66 -3.77 24.31
C GLY A 66 -8.47 -4.60 25.33
N ASP A 67 -8.13 -5.87 25.43
CA ASP A 67 -8.14 -6.69 26.65
C ASP A 67 -9.24 -6.38 27.72
N GLU A 68 -10.51 -6.65 27.44
CA GLU A 68 -11.45 -7.03 28.50
C GLU A 68 -11.43 -8.56 28.69
N GLU A 69 -10.40 -9.07 29.38
CA GLU A 69 -10.50 -10.37 30.05
C GLU A 69 -11.58 -10.26 31.16
N GLY A 70 -12.82 -10.60 30.81
CA GLY A 70 -13.95 -10.77 31.72
C GLY A 70 -14.48 -12.20 31.71
N ASP A 71 -14.10 -12.96 32.74
CA ASP A 71 -14.48 -14.33 33.16
C ASP A 71 -15.86 -14.86 32.67
N PRO A 72 -16.00 -16.14 32.24
CA PRO A 72 -17.26 -16.69 31.76
C PRO A 72 -18.10 -17.21 32.92
N ALA A 73 -19.30 -16.65 33.13
CA ALA A 73 -20.22 -17.22 34.09
C ALA A 73 -21.70 -17.14 33.67
N VAL A 74 -22.28 -18.34 33.58
CA VAL A 74 -23.68 -18.78 33.79
C VAL A 74 -24.78 -18.38 32.81
N VAL A 75 -25.19 -19.40 32.06
CA VAL A 75 -26.51 -19.64 31.46
C VAL A 75 -27.69 -19.45 32.43
N SER A 76 -28.75 -18.78 31.96
CA SER A 76 -30.13 -19.12 32.33
C SER A 76 -31.11 -18.77 31.21
N GLU A 77 -31.90 -19.76 30.79
CA GLU A 77 -32.98 -19.68 29.80
C GLU A 77 -34.18 -18.83 30.29
N GLY A 78 -34.89 -18.18 29.36
CA GLY A 78 -36.18 -17.54 29.68
C GLY A 78 -36.84 -16.68 28.58
N ASN A 79 -37.46 -17.35 27.61
CA ASN A 79 -38.68 -17.04 26.85
C ASN A 79 -38.97 -15.70 26.10
N GLN A 80 -39.56 -15.90 24.92
CA GLN A 80 -40.20 -15.04 23.89
C GLN A 80 -40.97 -13.78 24.35
N GLU A 81 -40.91 -12.70 23.56
CA GLU A 81 -42.00 -12.23 22.67
C GLU A 81 -41.62 -10.98 21.85
N ALA A 82 -42.20 -10.86 20.66
CA ALA A 82 -42.06 -9.74 19.73
C ALA A 82 -43.00 -8.58 20.09
N SER A 83 -42.54 -7.33 19.94
CA SER A 83 -43.44 -6.20 19.64
C SER A 83 -42.68 -5.06 18.97
N GLU A 84 -43.25 -4.58 17.86
CA GLU A 84 -42.93 -3.32 17.21
C GLU A 84 -43.64 -2.17 17.94
N ALA A 85 -42.94 -1.07 18.25
CA ALA A 85 -43.45 0.32 18.17
C ALA A 85 -42.42 1.35 18.66
N ASP A 86 -42.02 2.23 17.74
CA ASP A 86 -41.89 3.68 17.82
C ASP A 86 -41.67 4.37 19.19
N GLY A 87 -40.60 5.18 19.28
CA GLY A 87 -40.37 6.08 20.41
C GLY A 87 -39.10 6.94 20.27
N ALA A 88 -39.29 8.25 20.21
CA ALA A 88 -38.27 9.26 19.97
C ALA A 88 -37.34 9.58 21.16
N ARG A 89 -36.12 10.03 20.80
CA ARG A 89 -35.23 11.04 21.45
C ARG A 89 -34.45 10.71 22.74
N GLY A 90 -33.15 11.02 22.64
CA GLY A 90 -32.22 11.37 23.73
C GLY A 90 -31.09 10.33 23.79
N GLY A 91 -29.84 10.60 23.40
CA GLY A 91 -29.04 11.78 23.67
C GLY A 91 -27.80 11.30 24.42
N GLY A 92 -26.77 10.90 23.67
CA GLY A 92 -25.44 10.54 24.17
C GLY A 92 -24.43 11.18 23.25
N THR A 93 -24.02 12.38 23.60
CA THR A 93 -22.98 13.18 22.96
C THR A 93 -21.63 12.54 23.20
N GLY A 94 -21.08 11.88 22.18
CA GLY A 94 -19.65 11.73 22.00
C GLY A 94 -19.33 12.43 20.70
N ASP A 95 -18.93 13.70 20.79
CA ASP A 95 -18.29 14.40 19.68
C ASP A 95 -16.91 13.74 19.48
N GLU A 96 -16.88 12.59 18.80
CA GLU A 96 -15.69 12.25 18.04
C GLU A 96 -15.74 13.16 16.81
N GLU A 97 -15.07 14.31 16.94
CA GLU A 97 -14.60 15.06 15.79
C GLU A 97 -13.72 14.10 14.98
N GLY A 98 -14.35 13.27 14.13
CA GLY A 98 -13.67 12.60 13.05
C GLY A 98 -12.92 13.70 12.34
N ALA A 99 -11.59 13.66 12.39
CA ALA A 99 -10.79 14.61 11.66
C ALA A 99 -11.34 14.61 10.24
N ASP A 100 -11.83 15.76 9.76
CA ASP A 100 -12.16 15.93 8.35
C ASP A 100 -10.83 15.74 7.60
N GLU A 101 -10.53 14.49 7.24
CA GLU A 101 -9.23 14.09 6.74
C GLU A 101 -8.99 14.73 5.38
N GLU A 102 -7.90 15.49 5.28
CA GLU A 102 -7.59 16.20 4.07
C GLU A 102 -7.10 15.23 2.98
N LEU A 103 -7.93 15.06 1.95
CA LEU A 103 -7.55 14.33 0.75
C LEU A 103 -6.69 15.20 -0.17
N TYR A 104 -5.56 14.66 -0.59
CA TYR A 104 -4.65 15.29 -1.53
C TYR A 104 -4.75 14.64 -2.90
N LEU A 105 -5.00 15.46 -3.92
CA LEU A 105 -4.80 15.04 -5.30
C LEU A 105 -3.32 15.18 -5.68
N VAL A 106 -2.63 14.05 -5.78
CA VAL A 106 -1.22 14.00 -6.19
C VAL A 106 -1.13 13.73 -7.69
N LEU A 107 -0.39 14.57 -8.40
CA LEU A 107 -0.06 14.36 -9.81
C LEU A 107 1.44 14.06 -9.94
N ARG A 108 1.77 12.85 -10.39
CA ARG A 108 3.15 12.45 -10.70
C ARG A 108 3.39 12.51 -12.20
N LYS A 109 4.60 12.82 -12.64
CA LYS A 109 4.94 12.72 -14.08
C LYS A 109 4.74 11.28 -14.53
N TRP A 110 3.97 11.06 -15.58
CA TRP A 110 3.76 9.72 -16.10
C TRP A 110 5.04 9.19 -16.76
N ALA A 111 5.34 7.92 -16.53
CA ALA A 111 6.46 7.21 -17.14
C ALA A 111 6.00 5.82 -17.60
N ASN A 112 6.50 5.38 -18.76
CA ASN A 112 6.26 4.04 -19.26
C ASN A 112 7.23 3.05 -18.61
N LEU A 113 6.98 2.74 -17.34
CA LEU A 113 7.80 1.80 -16.57
C LEU A 113 7.58 0.38 -17.13
N HIS A 114 8.66 -0.32 -17.42
CA HIS A 114 8.57 -1.71 -17.87
C HIS A 114 8.19 -2.60 -16.68
N PRO A 115 7.07 -3.35 -16.71
CA PRO A 115 6.54 -4.06 -15.53
C PRO A 115 7.51 -5.07 -14.92
N SER A 116 8.45 -5.61 -15.71
CA SER A 116 9.44 -6.56 -15.19
C SER A 116 10.41 -5.94 -14.19
N MET A 117 10.59 -4.62 -14.21
CA MET A 117 11.59 -3.93 -13.41
C MET A 117 10.99 -3.14 -12.23
N GLU A 118 9.73 -3.39 -11.90
CA GLU A 118 9.10 -2.94 -10.64
C GLU A 118 9.21 -4.05 -9.59
N PHE A 119 9.63 -3.68 -8.39
CA PHE A 119 9.85 -4.59 -7.26
C PHE A 119 9.24 -4.03 -5.98
N ARG A 120 8.76 -4.92 -5.13
CA ARG A 120 8.27 -4.62 -3.78
C ARG A 120 9.27 -5.12 -2.76
N CYS A 121 9.65 -4.25 -1.84
CA CYS A 121 10.70 -4.46 -0.86
C CYS A 121 10.09 -4.38 0.55
N PHE A 122 10.34 -5.40 1.37
CA PHE A 122 9.76 -5.54 2.70
C PHE A 122 10.83 -5.25 3.75
N VAL A 123 10.56 -4.29 4.64
CA VAL A 123 11.51 -3.79 5.62
C VAL A 123 10.94 -3.93 7.02
N LYS A 124 11.70 -4.55 7.92
CA LYS A 124 11.38 -4.66 9.35
C LYS A 124 12.66 -4.53 10.16
N ASN A 125 12.60 -3.88 11.32
CA ASN A 125 13.77 -3.68 12.19
C ASN A 125 15.00 -3.08 11.49
N ARG A 126 14.77 -2.13 10.56
CA ARG A 126 15.79 -1.53 9.68
C ARG A 126 16.55 -2.52 8.79
N THR A 127 15.99 -3.68 8.52
CA THR A 127 16.54 -4.67 7.59
C THR A 127 15.61 -4.86 6.40
N LEU A 128 16.18 -4.83 5.19
CA LEU A 128 15.49 -5.27 3.98
C LEU A 128 15.39 -6.81 3.99
N LEU A 129 14.23 -7.33 4.38
CA LEU A 129 13.99 -8.76 4.58
C LEU A 129 13.78 -9.51 3.27
N ALA A 130 12.96 -8.93 2.39
CA ALA A 130 12.50 -9.62 1.19
C ALA A 130 12.30 -8.66 0.02
N ILE A 131 12.44 -9.21 -1.19
CA ILE A 131 12.21 -8.51 -2.46
C ILE A 131 11.34 -9.40 -3.34
N SER A 132 10.21 -8.87 -3.80
CA SER A 132 9.31 -9.52 -4.75
C SER A 132 9.26 -8.75 -6.07
N GLN A 133 9.05 -9.45 -7.17
CA GLN A 133 8.67 -8.81 -8.43
C GLN A 133 7.22 -8.30 -8.34
N ARG A 134 6.98 -7.03 -8.73
CA ARG A 134 5.62 -6.46 -8.65
C ARG A 134 4.64 -7.14 -9.61
N ASN A 135 5.07 -7.40 -10.85
CA ASN A 135 4.32 -8.20 -11.82
C ASN A 135 4.63 -9.70 -11.70
N HIS A 136 4.20 -10.29 -10.59
CA HIS A 136 4.52 -11.67 -10.21
C HIS A 136 3.79 -12.74 -11.04
N THR A 137 2.73 -12.37 -11.79
CA THR A 137 1.97 -13.31 -12.63
C THR A 137 2.64 -13.59 -13.98
N GLN A 138 3.71 -12.86 -14.33
CA GLN A 138 4.46 -13.03 -15.57
C GLN A 138 5.90 -13.47 -15.32
N ARG A 139 6.36 -14.44 -16.09
CA ARG A 139 7.76 -14.88 -16.07
C ARG A 139 8.61 -14.04 -17.02
N TYR A 140 9.72 -13.49 -16.50
CA TYR A 140 10.72 -12.79 -17.30
C TYR A 140 12.07 -13.52 -17.28
N ALA A 141 12.51 -14.02 -18.44
CA ALA A 141 13.71 -14.87 -18.55
C ALA A 141 14.97 -14.23 -17.95
N HIS A 142 15.15 -12.91 -18.14
CA HIS A 142 16.30 -12.16 -17.62
C HIS A 142 16.33 -12.04 -16.09
N LEU A 143 15.19 -12.19 -15.42
CA LEU A 143 15.09 -12.20 -13.95
C LEU A 143 15.21 -13.60 -13.37
N THR A 144 14.94 -14.64 -14.16
CA THR A 144 15.09 -16.03 -13.69
C THR A 144 16.53 -16.55 -13.73
N ALA A 145 17.43 -15.85 -14.43
CA ALA A 145 18.84 -16.19 -14.44
C ALA A 145 19.50 -15.80 -13.09
N PRO A 146 20.37 -16.64 -12.49
CA PRO A 146 21.03 -16.32 -11.22
C PRO A 146 21.87 -15.03 -11.24
N SER A 147 22.37 -14.63 -12.42
CA SER A 147 23.04 -13.34 -12.61
C SER A 147 22.06 -12.17 -12.55
N GLY A 148 20.87 -12.32 -13.15
CA GLY A 148 19.81 -11.31 -13.12
C GLY A 148 19.27 -11.09 -11.72
N MET A 149 18.95 -12.17 -10.99
CA MET A 149 18.49 -12.11 -9.59
C MET A 149 19.52 -11.40 -8.70
N ARG A 150 20.80 -11.81 -8.76
CA ARG A 150 21.87 -11.19 -7.97
C ARG A 150 22.06 -9.71 -8.30
N ARG A 151 21.96 -9.34 -9.58
CA ARG A 151 22.04 -7.92 -9.98
C ARG A 151 20.91 -7.11 -9.37
N VAL A 152 19.66 -7.58 -9.49
CA VAL A 152 18.49 -6.88 -8.91
C VAL A 152 18.63 -6.75 -7.39
N GLN A 153 18.98 -7.85 -6.72
CA GLN A 153 19.19 -7.86 -5.27
C GLN A 153 20.25 -6.85 -4.85
N SER A 154 21.43 -6.85 -5.48
CA SER A 154 22.51 -5.90 -5.16
C SER A 154 22.05 -4.45 -5.31
N LEU A 155 21.42 -4.10 -6.45
CA LEU A 155 20.99 -2.73 -6.71
C LEU A 155 19.94 -2.23 -5.72
N LEU A 156 19.00 -3.09 -5.31
CA LEU A 156 17.94 -2.73 -4.37
C LEU A 156 18.43 -2.68 -2.92
N VAL A 157 19.34 -3.59 -2.53
CA VAL A 157 20.04 -3.53 -1.23
C VAL A 157 20.85 -2.24 -1.16
N ASP A 158 21.71 -1.96 -2.15
CA ASP A 158 22.52 -0.74 -2.19
C ASP A 158 21.65 0.52 -2.14
N PHE A 159 20.52 0.52 -2.86
CA PHE A 159 19.55 1.62 -2.84
C PHE A 159 18.94 1.80 -1.45
N TYR A 160 18.49 0.72 -0.81
CA TYR A 160 17.91 0.75 0.52
C TYR A 160 18.91 1.30 1.53
N GLU A 161 20.10 0.72 1.60
CA GLU A 161 21.17 1.09 2.55
C GLU A 161 21.61 2.55 2.39
N THR A 162 21.67 3.04 1.14
CA THR A 162 22.15 4.40 0.83
C THR A 162 21.06 5.46 0.96
N TYR A 163 19.86 5.16 0.48
CA TYR A 163 18.82 6.16 0.26
C TYR A 163 17.63 6.06 1.22
N VAL A 164 17.32 4.88 1.74
CA VAL A 164 16.07 4.64 2.49
C VAL A 164 16.31 4.43 3.98
N ARG A 165 17.22 3.51 4.35
CA ARG A 165 17.38 2.96 5.71
C ARG A 165 17.38 4.00 6.84
N ASP A 166 18.13 5.08 6.67
CA ASP A 166 18.34 6.09 7.71
C ASP A 166 17.48 7.36 7.53
N ARG A 167 16.58 7.38 6.54
CA ARG A 167 15.71 8.54 6.25
C ARG A 167 14.26 8.37 6.70
N TYR A 168 13.84 7.13 6.94
CA TYR A 168 12.48 6.81 7.34
C TYR A 168 12.53 6.08 8.68
N GLU A 169 11.82 6.62 9.67
CA GLU A 169 11.67 5.97 10.95
C GLU A 169 10.77 4.75 10.76
N PRO A 170 11.24 3.52 11.02
CA PRO A 170 10.37 2.36 10.96
C PRO A 170 9.28 2.52 12.02
N SER A 171 8.04 2.27 11.66
CA SER A 171 7.06 1.87 12.67
C SER A 171 7.56 0.59 13.35
N GLU A 172 7.08 0.30 14.56
CA GLU A 172 7.42 -0.96 15.24
C GLU A 172 7.12 -2.20 14.39
N ARG A 173 6.10 -2.12 13.52
CA ARG A 173 5.68 -3.20 12.63
C ARG A 173 6.58 -3.33 11.37
N GLY A 174 7.20 -2.24 10.92
CA GLY A 174 7.95 -2.18 9.66
C GLY A 174 7.19 -1.46 8.55
N TYR A 175 7.71 -1.52 7.32
CA TYR A 175 7.08 -0.91 6.15
C TYR A 175 7.44 -1.63 4.86
N VAL A 176 6.70 -1.31 3.80
CA VAL A 176 6.94 -1.83 2.46
C VAL A 176 7.21 -0.65 1.53
N PHE A 177 8.17 -0.80 0.61
CA PHE A 177 8.37 0.18 -0.45
C PHE A 177 8.44 -0.47 -1.82
N ASP A 178 7.89 0.21 -2.81
CA ASP A 178 8.00 -0.20 -4.21
C ASP A 178 9.14 0.58 -4.86
N ALA A 179 9.95 -0.10 -5.66
CA ALA A 179 11.09 0.48 -6.38
C ALA A 179 11.13 0.04 -7.84
N TYR A 180 11.65 0.91 -8.70
CA TYR A 180 11.85 0.66 -10.12
C TYR A 180 13.33 0.71 -10.48
N LEU A 181 13.82 -0.27 -11.24
CA LEU A 181 15.17 -0.27 -11.80
C LEU A 181 15.15 0.14 -13.27
N ASP A 182 15.84 1.22 -13.61
CA ASP A 182 15.95 1.66 -15.01
C ASP A 182 17.03 0.89 -15.80
N LYS A 183 17.14 1.19 -17.10
CA LYS A 183 18.10 0.54 -18.01
C LYS A 183 19.57 0.90 -17.73
N SER A 184 19.82 1.89 -16.87
CA SER A 184 21.14 2.36 -16.44
C SER A 184 21.43 1.93 -15.01
N ASP A 185 20.72 0.92 -14.51
CA ASP A 185 20.91 0.32 -13.18
C ASP A 185 20.61 1.29 -12.04
N ARG A 186 19.85 2.36 -12.30
CA ARG A 186 19.43 3.29 -11.26
C ARG A 186 18.11 2.84 -10.66
N ALA A 187 18.06 2.83 -9.34
CA ALA A 187 16.85 2.58 -8.57
C ALA A 187 16.09 3.88 -8.31
N TRP A 188 14.77 3.78 -8.41
CA TRP A 188 13.82 4.87 -8.18
C TRP A 188 12.78 4.40 -7.16
N LEU A 189 12.60 5.14 -6.08
CA LEU A 189 11.49 4.91 -5.16
C LEU A 189 10.17 5.25 -5.87
N ILE A 190 9.21 4.33 -5.80
CA ILE A 190 7.89 4.45 -6.44
C ILE A 190 6.80 4.73 -5.42
N ASP A 191 6.73 3.97 -4.34
CA ASP A 191 5.72 4.19 -3.30
C ASP A 191 6.14 3.58 -1.96
N PHE A 192 5.48 4.01 -0.89
CA PHE A 192 5.51 3.35 0.41
C PHE A 192 4.13 2.79 0.73
N ASN A 193 4.10 1.67 1.44
CA ASN A 193 2.89 1.06 1.96
C ASN A 193 3.14 0.58 3.40
N VAL A 194 2.05 0.36 4.13
CA VAL A 194 2.08 -0.15 5.50
C VAL A 194 2.50 -1.62 5.52
N TRP A 195 3.10 -2.05 6.63
CA TRP A 195 3.33 -3.46 6.92
C TRP A 195 2.02 -4.10 7.38
N GLY A 196 1.55 -5.15 6.69
CA GLY A 196 0.33 -5.88 7.03
C GLY A 196 -0.55 -6.21 5.83
N THR A 197 -1.62 -6.95 6.08
CA THR A 197 -2.51 -7.61 5.10
C THR A 197 -3.14 -6.66 4.07
N ARG A 198 -3.29 -5.37 4.38
CA ARG A 198 -3.70 -4.33 3.43
C ARG A 198 -2.75 -4.20 2.22
N THR A 199 -1.48 -4.51 2.41
CA THR A 199 -0.48 -4.48 1.35
C THR A 199 -0.34 -5.86 0.74
N ASP A 200 -0.64 -6.00 -0.55
CA ASP A 200 -0.45 -7.25 -1.31
C ASP A 200 1.00 -7.79 -1.18
N PRO A 201 1.22 -9.00 -0.62
CA PRO A 201 2.56 -9.58 -0.39
C PRO A 201 3.17 -10.21 -1.65
N LEU A 202 2.41 -10.36 -2.74
CA LEU A 202 2.83 -10.78 -4.07
C LEU A 202 3.38 -12.22 -4.18
N LEU A 203 4.70 -12.38 -4.01
CA LEU A 203 5.38 -13.68 -4.11
C LEU A 203 5.59 -14.30 -2.73
N PHE A 204 5.08 -13.64 -1.70
CA PHE A 204 5.17 -14.05 -0.32
C PHE A 204 3.77 -14.18 0.29
N GLU A 205 3.69 -14.88 1.40
CA GLU A 205 2.57 -14.81 2.35
C GLU A 205 2.94 -13.86 3.52
N TRP A 206 1.94 -13.29 4.20
CA TRP A 206 2.22 -12.39 5.33
C TRP A 206 2.79 -13.15 6.53
N GLU A 207 2.30 -14.36 6.79
CA GLU A 207 2.75 -15.20 7.89
C GLU A 207 4.24 -15.54 7.76
N GLU A 208 4.75 -15.75 6.55
CA GLU A 208 6.19 -15.99 6.36
C GLU A 208 7.01 -14.70 6.51
N LEU A 209 6.52 -13.55 6.04
CA LEU A 209 7.20 -12.26 6.22
C LEU A 209 7.28 -11.87 7.70
N GLU A 210 6.26 -12.19 8.49
CA GLU A 210 6.23 -11.96 9.93
C GLU A 210 7.23 -12.85 10.69
N ALA A 211 7.35 -14.11 10.26
CA ALA A 211 8.27 -15.09 10.82
C ALA A 211 9.73 -14.90 10.35
N MET A 212 9.99 -14.08 9.33
CA MET A 212 11.35 -13.77 8.88
C MET A 212 12.10 -12.94 9.92
N GLU A 213 13.22 -13.49 10.39
CA GLU A 213 14.20 -12.73 11.16
C GLU A 213 15.24 -12.11 10.22
N ALA A 214 15.78 -10.95 10.62
CA ALA A 214 16.92 -10.37 9.92
C ALA A 214 18.06 -11.40 9.91
N PRO A 215 18.74 -11.62 8.78
CA PRO A 215 19.91 -12.48 8.77
C PRO A 215 20.90 -11.95 9.81
N ALA A 216 21.36 -12.82 10.71
CA ALA A 216 22.36 -12.48 11.70
C ALA A 216 23.53 -11.82 10.97
N MET A 217 23.86 -10.57 11.32
CA MET A 217 25.00 -9.90 10.72
C MET A 217 26.24 -10.78 10.96
N GLU A 218 26.80 -11.36 9.90
CA GLU A 218 28.17 -11.83 9.98
C GLU A 218 29.02 -10.60 10.24
N ALA A 219 29.51 -10.48 11.48
CA ALA A 219 30.41 -9.41 11.87
C ALA A 219 31.63 -9.43 10.93
N PRO A 220 32.18 -8.24 10.58
CA PRO A 220 33.29 -8.11 9.63
C PRO A 220 34.55 -8.86 10.07
#